data_AF-A0A358ICT4-F1
#
_entry.id   AF-A0A358ICT4-F1
#
_cell.length_a   1.000
_cell.length_b   1.000
_cell.length_c   1.000
_cell.angle_alpha   90.00
_cell.angle_beta   90.00
_cell.angle_gamma   90.00
#
_symmetry.space_group_name_H-M   'P 1'
#
loop_
_entity.id
_entity.type
_entity.pdbx_description
1 polymer ?
#
loop_
_entity_poly.entity_id
_entity_poly.type
_entity_poly.pdbx_seq_one_letter_code
_entity_poly.pdbx_strand_id
1 'polypeptide(L)' 'EVLNTPMLERLRSLVGMGVLIGIAWALSTDRRRISWSLVGWGLVLQFGFAVFILKTPVGADIFDAAGALVV' A
#
# COMPACT_ATOMS: atom_id res chain seq x y z
N GLU A 1 -2.21 -15.68 17.14
CA GLU A 1 -2.68 -14.38 17.68
C GLU A 1 -2.37 -13.17 16.77
N VAL A 2 -2.07 -13.39 15.47
CA VAL A 2 -1.42 -12.38 14.61
C VAL A 2 -2.40 -11.38 13.97
N LEU A 3 -3.71 -11.61 14.03
CA LEU A 3 -4.71 -10.75 13.37
C LEU A 3 -5.88 -10.34 14.29
N ASN A 4 -5.62 -10.06 15.57
CA ASN A 4 -6.60 -9.38 16.45
C ASN A 4 -6.56 -7.85 16.26
N THR A 5 -6.35 -7.38 15.03
CA THR A 5 -6.58 -5.98 14.69
C THR A 5 -8.09 -5.76 14.56
N PRO A 6 -8.72 -4.94 15.42
CA PRO A 6 -10.16 -4.69 15.36
C PRO A 6 -10.55 -4.17 13.97
N MET A 7 -11.76 -4.50 13.51
CA MET A 7 -12.25 -4.09 12.17
C MET A 7 -12.13 -2.59 11.93
N LEU A 8 -12.21 -1.79 13.00
CA LEU A 8 -12.03 -0.36 12.98
C LEU A 8 -10.63 0.07 12.48
N GLU A 9 -9.57 -0.65 12.86
CA GLU A 9 -8.20 -0.33 12.41
C GLU A 9 -8.03 -0.63 10.92
N ARG A 10 -8.57 -1.75 10.45
CA ARG A 10 -8.54 -2.11 9.01
C ARG A 10 -9.30 -1.10 8.18
N LEU A 11 -10.47 -0.69 8.65
CA LEU A 11 -11.26 0.38 8.03
C LEU A 11 -10.50 1.71 8.04
N ARG A 12 -9.84 2.05 9.15
CA ARG A 12 -9.01 3.27 9.25
C ARG A 12 -7.90 3.29 8.21
N SER A 13 -7.20 2.16 8.00
CA SER A 13 -6.17 2.05 6.95
C SER A 13 -6.75 2.24 5.55
N LEU A 14 -7.92 1.65 5.27
CA LEU A 14 -8.59 1.80 3.97
C LEU A 14 -9.04 3.25 3.73
N VAL A 15 -9.62 3.89 4.75
CA VAL A 15 -10.03 5.30 4.71
C VAL A 15 -8.80 6.20 4.51
N GLY A 16 -7.71 5.95 5.23
CA GLY A 16 -6.46 6.70 5.06
C GLY A 16 -5.94 6.66 3.63
N MET A 17 -5.97 5.48 2.99
CA MET A 17 -5.55 5.32 1.59
C MET A 17 -6.45 6.12 0.64
N GLY A 18 -7.78 6.07 0.83
CA GLY A 18 -8.73 6.88 0.05
C GLY A 18 -8.54 8.38 0.25
N VAL A 19 -8.26 8.83 1.48
CA VAL A 19 -7.96 10.22 1.80
C VAL A 19 -6.69 10.70 1.09
N LEU A 20 -5.62 9.90 1.10
CA LEU A 20 -4.37 10.25 0.41
C LEU A 20 -4.57 10.38 -1.10
N ILE A 21 -5.32 9.46 -1.72
CA ILE A 21 -5.68 9.55 -3.14
C ILE A 21 -6.53 10.81 -3.39
N GLY A 22 -7.48 11.11 -2.51
CA GLY A 22 -8.33 12.31 -2.59
C GLY A 22 -7.54 13.62 -2.46
N ILE A 23 -6.55 13.67 -1.56
CA ILE A 23 -5.64 14.81 -1.41
C ILE A 23 -4.78 14.98 -2.66
N ALA A 24 -4.20 13.89 -3.17
CA ALA A 24 -3.41 13.92 -4.41
C ALA A 24 -4.25 14.40 -5.61
N TRP A 25 -5.51 13.99 -5.68
CA TRP A 25 -6.47 14.48 -6.68
C TRP A 25 -6.80 15.98 -6.48
N ALA A 26 -7.00 16.43 -5.23
CA ALA A 26 -7.32 17.82 -4.92
C ALA A 26 -6.16 18.79 -5.22
N LEU A 27 -4.92 18.34 -5.02
CA LEU A 27 -3.70 19.08 -5.35
C LEU A 27 -3.33 19.02 -6.85
N SER A 28 -4.00 18.18 -7.64
CA SER A 28 -3.71 18.04 -9.06
C SER A 28 -4.19 19.24 -9.88
N THR A 29 -3.27 19.83 -10.64
CA THR A 29 -3.55 20.98 -11.51
C THR A 29 -4.53 20.64 -12.64
N ASP A 30 -4.45 19.43 -13.22
CA ASP A 30 -5.31 18.98 -14.32
C ASP A 30 -5.98 17.64 -13.98
N ARG A 31 -7.04 17.74 -13.16
CA ARG A 31 -7.83 16.62 -12.61
C ARG A 31 -8.39 15.67 -13.67
N ARG A 32 -8.56 16.16 -14.90
CA ARG A 32 -9.10 15.39 -16.04
C ARG A 32 -8.04 14.55 -16.75
N ARG A 33 -6.76 14.89 -16.61
CA ARG A 33 -5.64 14.13 -17.17
C ARG A 33 -5.12 13.03 -16.26
N ILE A 34 -5.67 12.90 -15.05
CA ILE A 34 -5.30 11.80 -14.16
C ILE A 34 -5.70 10.48 -14.81
N SER A 35 -4.71 9.66 -15.14
CA SER A 35 -4.90 8.33 -15.69
C SER A 35 -5.30 7.38 -14.57
N TRP A 36 -6.60 7.15 -14.42
CA TRP A 36 -7.15 6.22 -13.42
C TRP A 36 -6.62 4.78 -13.59
N SER A 37 -6.27 4.38 -14.82
CA SER A 37 -5.57 3.11 -15.07
C SER A 37 -4.21 3.05 -14.39
N LEU A 38 -3.45 4.16 -14.35
CA LEU A 38 -2.15 4.20 -13.69
C LEU A 38 -2.29 4.18 -12.17
N VAL A 39 -3.27 4.93 -11.64
CA VAL A 39 -3.59 4.90 -10.20
C VAL A 39 -3.99 3.48 -9.78
N GLY A 40 -4.84 2.81 -10.58
CA GLY A 40 -5.21 1.41 -10.37
C GLY A 40 -4.02 0.47 -10.40
N TRP A 41 -3.13 0.60 -11.40
CA TRP A 41 -1.89 -0.19 -11.46
C TRP A 41 -0.98 0.04 -10.25
N GLY A 42 -0.85 1.28 -9.79
CA GLY A 42 -0.10 1.63 -8.59
C GLY A 42 -0.67 0.93 -7.35
N LEU A 43 -1.99 0.98 -7.16
CA LEU A 43 -2.68 0.27 -6.07
C LEU A 43 -2.47 -1.25 -6.16
N VAL A 44 -2.65 -1.84 -7.34
CA VAL A 44 -2.46 -3.28 -7.56
C VAL A 44 -1.04 -3.71 -7.23
N LEU A 45 -0.04 -2.98 -7.70
CA LEU A 45 1.36 -3.25 -7.37
C LEU A 45 1.62 -3.09 -5.87
N GLN A 46 1.08 -2.06 -5.25
CA GLN A 46 1.26 -1.80 -3.82
C GLN A 46 0.69 -2.92 -2.95
N PHE A 47 -0.52 -3.39 -3.25
CA PHE A 47 -1.10 -4.58 -2.59
C PHE A 47 -0.36 -5.86 -2.96
N GLY A 48 0.08 -6.00 -4.22
CA GLY A 48 0.87 -7.14 -4.68
C GLY A 48 2.16 -7.30 -3.88
N PHE A 49 2.92 -6.22 -3.71
CA PHE A 49 4.12 -6.21 -2.87
C PHE A 49 3.78 -6.43 -1.39
N ALA A 50 2.72 -5.81 -0.86
CA ALA A 50 2.32 -6.02 0.52
C ALA A 50 2.02 -7.50 0.81
N VAL A 51 1.26 -8.17 -0.06
CA VAL A 51 0.96 -9.61 0.08
C VAL A 51 2.22 -10.45 -0.12
N PHE A 52 3.02 -10.14 -1.14
CA PHE A 52 4.25 -10.86 -1.42
C PHE A 52 5.22 -10.80 -0.23
N ILE A 53 5.50 -9.62 0.29
CA ILE A 53 6.47 -9.42 1.38
C ILE A 53 5.92 -9.92 2.72
N LEU A 54 4.68 -9.56 3.09
CA LEU A 54 4.15 -9.83 4.43
C LEU A 54 3.57 -11.24 4.59
N LYS A 55 3.17 -11.90 3.50
CA LYS A 55 2.46 -13.18 3.58
C LYS A 55 3.24 -14.36 3.01
N THR A 56 4.30 -14.12 2.23
CA THR A 56 5.15 -15.21 1.71
C THR A 56 6.43 -15.34 2.52
N PRO A 57 6.90 -16.57 2.83
CA PRO A 57 8.12 -16.78 3.60
C PRO A 57 9.36 -16.24 2.87
N VAL A 58 9.41 -16.40 1.54
CA VAL A 58 10.48 -15.86 0.70
C VAL A 58 10.54 -14.32 0.77
N GLY A 59 9.38 -13.67 0.83
CA GLY A 59 9.30 -12.22 0.95
C GLY A 59 9.85 -11.70 2.28
N ALA A 60 9.59 -12.42 3.38
CA ALA A 60 10.16 -12.10 4.69
C ALA A 60 11.68 -12.29 4.71
N ASP A 61 12.18 -13.43 4.21
CA ASP A 61 13.62 -13.74 4.18
C ASP A 61 14.42 -12.70 3.37
N ILE A 62 13.90 -12.26 2.22
CA ILE A 62 14.51 -11.21 1.40
C ILE A 62 14.53 -9.87 2.13
N PHE A 63 13.44 -9.53 2.83
CA PHE A 63 13.34 -8.25 3.54
C PHE A 63 14.26 -8.21 4.77
N ASP A 64 14.39 -9.31 5.50
CA ASP A 64 15.31 -9.44 6.62
C ASP A 64 16.77 -9.35 6.15
N ALA A 65 17.12 -10.00 5.03
CA ALA A 65 18.45 -9.89 4.43
C ALA A 65 18.77 -8.47 3.94
N ALA A 66 17.78 -7.78 3.34
CA ALA A 66 17.93 -6.39 2.93
C ALA A 66 18.09 -5.44 4.13
N GLY A 67 17.32 -5.67 5.22
CA GLY A 67 17.47 -4.93 6.47
C GLY A 67 18.86 -5.08 7.09
N ALA A 68 19.41 -6.29 7.07
CA ALA A 68 20.75 -6.57 7.58
C ALA A 68 21.88 -5.96 6.74
N LEU A 69 21.64 -5.61 5.47
CA LEU A 69 22.62 -4.94 4.60
C LEU A 69 22.63 -3.42 4.73
N VAL A 70 21.51 -2.83 5.15
CA VAL A 70 21.34 -1.37 5.26
C VAL A 70 21.77 -0.85 6.64
N VAL A 71 21.80 -1.72 7.66
CA VAL A 71 22.31 -1.46 9.01
C VAL A 71 23.81 -1.77 9.07
#